data_AF-A0A7V3ZS16-F1
#
_entry.id   AF-A0A7V3ZS16-F1
#
_cell.length_a   1.000
_cell.length_b   1.000
_cell.length_c   1.000
_cell.angle_alpha   90.00
_cell.angle_beta   90.00
_cell.angle_gamma   90.00
#
_symmetry.space_group_name_H-M   'P 1'
#
loop_
_entity.id
_entity.type
_entity.pdbx_description
1 polymer ?
#
loop_
_entity_poly.entity_id
_entity_poly.type
_entity_poly.pdbx_seq_one_letter_code
_entity_poly.pdbx_strand_id
1 'polypeptide(L)'
;MWIKISPNDTLFFRSGRPFSMGSETWADSIFPPYPSTIYGALRTFLIFERGSLEDFKFKNDKYNDKYKDIGKPNTKGNMNIIGPIIYNSKYDLSFFPVPFDLVLKKEINKQENMLKQLKKVCKPKILYTDYPLEDILIYQ
;
A
#
# COMPACT_ATOMS: atom_id res chain seq x y z
N MET A 1 14.31 -5.26 2.50
CA MET A 1 14.59 -4.30 1.42
C MET A 1 13.45 -3.29 1.36
N TRP A 2 13.76 -2.01 1.12
CA TRP A 2 12.76 -0.97 0.91
C TRP A 2 12.70 -0.60 -0.57
N ILE A 3 11.49 -0.46 -1.12
CA ILE A 3 11.25 0.03 -2.49
C ILE A 3 10.46 1.32 -2.36
N LYS A 4 11.01 2.42 -2.89
CA LYS A 4 10.31 3.70 -2.96
C LYS A 4 9.60 3.79 -4.31
N ILE A 5 8.28 4.01 -4.28
CA ILE A 5 7.45 4.20 -5.48
C ILE A 5 6.94 5.64 -5.45
N SER A 6 7.39 6.44 -6.40
CA SER A 6 6.96 7.84 -6.55
C SER A 6 5.95 7.93 -7.69
N PRO A 7 4.70 8.31 -7.44
CA PRO A 7 3.72 8.50 -8.50
C PRO A 7 4.07 9.76 -9.31
N ASN A 8 3.96 9.66 -10.63
CA ASN A 8 4.15 10.81 -11.53
C ASN A 8 2.95 11.77 -11.52
N ASP A 9 1.76 11.25 -11.20
CA ASP A 9 0.49 11.99 -11.14
C ASP A 9 -0.43 11.30 -10.12
N THR A 10 -1.67 11.77 -10.00
CA THR A 10 -2.71 11.25 -9.12
C THR A 10 -2.98 9.78 -9.42
N LEU A 11 -2.92 8.94 -8.37
CA LEU A 11 -3.26 7.54 -8.46
C LEU A 11 -4.71 7.31 -8.04
N PHE A 12 -5.38 6.41 -8.75
CA PHE A 12 -6.73 5.97 -8.43
C PHE A 12 -6.73 4.51 -7.98
N PHE A 13 -7.26 4.25 -6.78
CA PHE A 13 -7.33 2.92 -6.20
C PHE A 13 -8.78 2.56 -5.90
N ARG A 14 -9.40 1.84 -6.84
CA ARG A 14 -10.84 1.56 -6.79
C ARG A 14 -11.22 0.71 -5.58
N SER A 15 -12.40 0.98 -5.04
CA SER A 15 -13.09 0.06 -4.14
C SER A 15 -13.68 -1.17 -4.86
N GLY A 16 -14.22 -2.12 -4.10
CA GLY A 16 -14.90 -3.31 -4.63
C GLY A 16 -16.26 -3.05 -5.29
N ARG A 17 -16.77 -1.81 -5.25
CA ARG A 17 -18.09 -1.45 -5.80
C ARG A 17 -18.11 -1.51 -7.34
N PRO A 18 -19.24 -1.84 -7.99
CA PRO A 18 -19.35 -1.73 -9.45
C PRO A 18 -18.92 -0.35 -9.96
N PHE A 19 -18.25 -0.33 -11.12
CA PHE A 19 -17.80 0.90 -11.76
C PHE A 19 -17.83 0.65 -13.25
N SER A 20 -19.00 0.81 -13.82
CA SER A 20 -19.28 0.61 -15.23
C SER A 20 -19.61 1.96 -15.86
N MET A 21 -19.13 2.16 -17.07
CA MET A 21 -19.36 3.41 -17.80
C MET A 21 -20.86 3.60 -18.04
N GLY A 22 -21.41 4.74 -17.61
CA GLY A 22 -22.81 5.13 -17.83
C GLY A 22 -23.81 4.70 -16.75
N SER A 23 -23.40 3.90 -15.75
CA SER A 23 -24.25 3.54 -14.62
C SER A 23 -23.89 4.30 -13.35
N GLU A 24 -22.61 4.39 -13.00
CA GLU A 24 -22.14 5.09 -11.81
C GLU A 24 -21.48 6.43 -12.17
N THR A 25 -21.89 7.50 -11.50
CA THR A 25 -21.32 8.84 -11.64
C THR A 25 -20.22 9.14 -10.61
N TRP A 26 -19.99 8.23 -9.67
CA TRP A 26 -19.08 8.41 -8.55
C TRP A 26 -18.17 7.20 -8.37
N ALA A 27 -16.90 7.47 -8.09
CA ALA A 27 -15.88 6.44 -7.86
C ALA A 27 -15.16 6.71 -6.55
N ASP A 28 -15.37 5.84 -5.56
CA ASP A 28 -14.63 5.91 -4.30
C ASP A 28 -13.21 5.35 -4.47
N SER A 29 -12.23 6.11 -3.97
CA SER A 29 -10.84 5.69 -3.90
C SER A 29 -10.48 5.22 -2.49
N ILE A 30 -9.66 4.18 -2.39
CA ILE A 30 -9.13 3.63 -1.13
C ILE A 30 -7.67 4.01 -1.01
N PHE A 31 -7.33 4.79 0.02
CA PHE A 31 -5.95 5.21 0.28
C PHE A 31 -5.59 5.00 1.76
N PRO A 32 -4.41 4.42 2.08
CA PRO A 32 -3.45 3.77 1.17
C PRO A 32 -4.04 2.58 0.41
N PRO A 33 -3.47 2.18 -0.75
CA PRO A 33 -3.97 1.01 -1.46
C PRO A 33 -3.71 -0.28 -0.68
N TYR A 34 -4.46 -1.32 -0.99
CA TYR A 34 -4.18 -2.63 -0.40
C TYR A 34 -2.80 -3.15 -0.80
N PRO A 35 -2.11 -3.90 0.10
CA PRO A 35 -0.87 -4.59 -0.23
C PRO A 35 -0.99 -5.42 -1.51
N SER A 36 -2.11 -6.10 -1.72
CA SER A 36 -2.38 -6.91 -2.91
C SER A 36 -2.26 -6.12 -4.22
N THR A 37 -2.61 -4.84 -4.24
CA THR A 37 -2.48 -3.97 -5.41
C THR A 37 -1.01 -3.78 -5.79
N ILE A 38 -0.16 -3.46 -4.81
CA ILE A 38 1.28 -3.29 -5.03
C ILE A 38 1.94 -4.63 -5.37
N TYR A 39 1.54 -5.72 -4.70
CA TYR A 39 1.99 -7.07 -5.02
C TYR A 39 1.66 -7.42 -6.48
N GLY A 40 0.44 -7.13 -6.94
CA GLY A 40 0.01 -7.36 -8.31
C GLY A 40 0.81 -6.55 -9.32
N ALA A 41 1.08 -5.28 -9.03
CA ALA A 41 1.90 -4.41 -9.88
C ALA A 41 3.33 -4.94 -10.03
N LEU A 42 4.00 -5.26 -8.91
CA LEU A 42 5.34 -5.84 -8.92
C LEU A 42 5.38 -7.20 -9.61
N ARG A 43 4.39 -8.06 -9.33
CA ARG A 43 4.26 -9.37 -9.99
C ARG A 43 4.11 -9.22 -11.50
N THR A 44 3.32 -8.26 -11.96
CA THR A 44 3.13 -8.00 -13.39
C THR A 44 4.43 -7.50 -14.03
N PHE A 45 5.12 -6.57 -13.38
CA PHE A 45 6.42 -6.08 -13.82
C PHE A 45 7.43 -7.22 -13.97
N LEU A 46 7.56 -8.08 -12.97
CA LEU A 46 8.50 -9.22 -12.98
C LEU A 46 8.13 -10.30 -14.00
N ILE A 47 6.84 -10.47 -14.33
CA ILE A 47 6.43 -11.36 -15.43
C ILE A 47 7.04 -10.88 -16.75
N PHE A 48 6.90 -9.58 -17.04
CA PHE A 48 7.38 -8.98 -18.29
C PHE A 48 8.89 -8.77 -18.34
N GLU A 49 9.53 -8.52 -17.20
CA GLU A 49 10.99 -8.44 -17.10
C GLU A 49 11.64 -9.80 -17.41
N ARG A 50 11.00 -10.90 -17.00
CA ARG A 50 11.55 -12.24 -17.17
C ARG A 50 11.07 -12.93 -18.44
N GLY A 51 10.00 -12.46 -19.09
CA GLY A 51 9.45 -13.11 -20.28
C GLY A 51 8.08 -12.57 -20.67
N SER A 52 7.21 -13.46 -21.15
CA SER A 52 5.86 -13.10 -21.58
C SER A 52 4.77 -13.60 -20.63
N LEU A 53 3.56 -13.06 -20.81
CA LEU A 53 2.37 -13.55 -20.11
C LEU A 53 2.04 -15.02 -20.48
N GLU A 54 2.30 -15.42 -21.72
CA GLU A 54 2.12 -16.80 -22.19
C GLU A 54 3.09 -17.75 -21.50
N ASP A 55 4.37 -17.36 -21.39
CA ASP A 55 5.37 -18.13 -20.67
C ASP A 55 4.97 -18.31 -19.20
N PHE A 56 4.48 -17.23 -18.57
CA PHE A 56 4.03 -17.28 -17.18
C PHE A 56 2.79 -18.16 -16.98
N LYS A 57 1.86 -18.18 -17.94
CA LYS A 57 0.62 -18.97 -17.87
C LYS A 57 0.85 -20.46 -18.14
N PHE A 58 1.62 -20.78 -19.17
CA PHE A 58 1.65 -22.13 -19.75
C PHE A 58 2.98 -22.86 -19.56
N LYS A 59 4.09 -22.13 -19.35
CA LYS A 59 5.44 -22.73 -19.24
C LYS A 59 5.99 -22.68 -17.80
N ASN A 60 5.18 -22.23 -16.85
CA ASN A 60 5.53 -22.14 -15.44
C ASN A 60 5.32 -23.46 -14.67
N ASP A 61 5.31 -24.59 -15.37
CA ASP A 61 5.11 -25.91 -14.76
C ASP A 61 6.43 -26.64 -14.48
N LYS A 62 6.66 -26.78 -13.17
CA LYS A 62 7.50 -27.74 -12.44
C LYS A 62 9.03 -27.64 -12.49
N TYR A 63 9.68 -26.91 -13.40
CA TYR A 63 11.16 -26.94 -13.47
C TYR A 63 11.90 -25.61 -13.57
N ASN A 64 11.21 -24.48 -13.68
CA ASN A 64 11.87 -23.18 -13.74
C ASN A 64 11.69 -22.43 -12.42
N ASP A 65 12.76 -22.35 -11.62
CA ASP A 65 12.89 -21.45 -10.45
C ASP A 65 12.64 -19.97 -10.81
N LYS A 66 12.60 -19.66 -12.11
CA LYS A 66 12.35 -18.35 -12.73
C LYS A 66 11.21 -17.53 -12.10
N TYR A 67 10.14 -18.17 -11.63
CA TYR A 67 8.97 -17.49 -11.07
C TYR A 67 8.61 -17.92 -9.64
N LYS A 68 9.52 -18.59 -8.93
CA LYS A 68 9.26 -19.15 -7.59
C LYS A 68 8.85 -18.09 -6.55
N ASP A 69 9.41 -16.89 -6.68
CA ASP A 69 9.11 -15.73 -5.85
C ASP A 69 7.72 -15.14 -6.12
N ILE A 70 7.28 -15.09 -7.39
CA ILE A 70 6.00 -14.48 -7.76
C ILE A 70 4.84 -15.48 -7.95
N GLY A 71 5.14 -16.77 -8.00
CA GLY A 71 4.18 -17.88 -8.01
C GLY A 71 3.68 -18.28 -9.40
N LYS A 72 2.49 -18.88 -9.46
CA LYS A 72 1.76 -19.28 -10.67
C LYS A 72 0.49 -18.45 -10.81
N PRO A 73 -0.23 -18.44 -11.95
CA PRO A 73 -1.44 -17.62 -12.12
C PRO A 73 -2.38 -17.60 -10.91
N ASN A 74 -2.67 -18.77 -10.34
CA ASN A 74 -3.62 -18.94 -9.23
C ASN A 74 -2.98 -19.16 -7.86
N THR A 75 -1.64 -19.16 -7.74
CA THR A 75 -0.96 -19.41 -6.46
C THR A 75 0.11 -18.36 -6.21
N LYS A 76 0.23 -17.92 -4.95
CA LYS A 76 1.29 -17.00 -4.55
C LYS A 76 2.65 -17.70 -4.55
N GLY A 77 3.71 -16.93 -4.81
CA GLY A 77 5.08 -17.39 -4.62
C GLY A 77 5.59 -17.02 -3.22
N ASN A 78 6.91 -17.05 -3.06
CA ASN A 78 7.56 -16.81 -1.77
C ASN A 78 7.83 -15.32 -1.47
N MET A 79 7.54 -14.41 -2.41
CA MET A 79 7.67 -12.97 -2.20
C MET A 79 6.61 -12.49 -1.21
N ASN A 80 7.06 -11.82 -0.14
CA ASN A 80 6.20 -11.20 0.85
C ASN A 80 6.43 -9.69 0.87
N ILE A 81 5.35 -8.92 1.02
CA ILE A 81 5.39 -7.47 1.15
C ILE A 81 4.56 -7.06 2.37
N ILE A 82 5.01 -6.02 3.07
CA ILE A 82 4.34 -5.46 4.26
C ILE A 82 3.52 -4.22 3.87
N GLY A 83 3.98 -3.47 2.88
CA GLY A 83 3.43 -2.17 2.49
C GLY A 83 2.07 -2.22 1.79
N PRO A 84 1.59 -1.08 1.28
CA PRO A 84 2.30 0.20 1.19
C PRO A 84 2.40 0.95 2.53
N ILE A 85 3.50 1.67 2.71
CA ILE A 85 3.70 2.65 3.78
C ILE A 85 3.89 4.00 3.07
N ILE A 86 3.19 5.03 3.54
CA ILE A 86 3.32 6.36 2.94
C ILE A 86 4.72 6.89 3.27
N TYR A 87 5.39 7.51 2.30
CA TYR A 87 6.71 8.08 2.52
C TYR A 87 6.73 9.50 1.95
N ASN A 88 7.22 10.44 2.75
CA ASN A 88 7.37 11.83 2.35
C ASN A 88 8.82 12.10 2.03
N SER A 89 9.10 12.23 0.74
CA SER A 89 10.44 12.46 0.20
C SER A 89 11.05 13.81 0.60
N LYS A 90 10.23 14.82 0.91
CA LYS A 90 10.72 16.14 1.31
C LYS A 90 11.36 16.13 2.70
N TYR A 91 10.83 15.32 3.60
CA TYR A 91 11.31 15.24 4.99
C TYR A 91 12.08 13.94 5.29
N ASP A 92 12.13 13.00 4.34
CA ASP A 92 12.68 11.66 4.50
C ASP A 92 12.01 10.84 5.62
N LEU A 93 10.68 10.93 5.71
CA LEU A 93 9.89 10.32 6.80
C LEU A 93 8.87 9.31 6.27
N SER A 94 8.71 8.20 7.02
CA SER A 94 7.78 7.11 6.70
C SER A 94 6.58 7.12 7.63
N PHE A 95 5.40 7.26 7.05
CA PHE A 95 4.14 7.44 7.73
C PHE A 95 3.37 6.13 7.94
N PHE A 96 3.04 5.83 9.20
CA PHE A 96 2.31 4.62 9.60
C PHE A 96 0.87 4.93 10.01
N PRO A 97 -0.11 4.05 9.78
CA PRO A 97 -1.48 4.28 10.24
C PRO A 97 -1.53 4.47 11.76
N VAL A 98 -2.39 5.39 12.21
CA VAL A 98 -2.60 5.61 13.63
C VAL A 98 -3.23 4.37 14.29
N PRO A 99 -2.72 3.93 15.46
CA PRO A 99 -3.43 2.98 16.30
C PRO A 99 -4.88 3.41 16.53
N PHE A 100 -5.83 2.48 16.41
CA PHE A 100 -7.27 2.78 16.47
C PHE A 100 -7.76 3.27 17.85
N ASP A 101 -6.97 3.07 18.90
CA ASP A 101 -7.20 3.58 20.24
C ASP A 101 -6.87 5.08 20.39
N LEU A 102 -6.18 5.68 19.41
CA LEU A 102 -5.91 7.12 19.38
C LEU A 102 -7.05 7.88 18.68
N VAL A 103 -7.78 8.67 19.47
CA VAL A 103 -8.92 9.46 19.00
C VAL A 103 -8.64 10.96 19.08
N LEU A 104 -9.15 11.71 18.09
CA LEU A 104 -9.14 13.17 18.13
C LEU A 104 -10.47 13.69 18.69
N LYS A 105 -10.40 14.67 19.60
CA LYS A 105 -11.61 15.37 20.07
C LYS A 105 -12.23 16.16 18.91
N LYS A 106 -13.51 15.94 18.65
CA LYS A 106 -14.24 16.64 17.58
C LYS A 106 -14.29 18.14 17.88
N GLU A 107 -13.73 18.96 16.99
CA GLU A 107 -13.87 20.42 17.00
C GLU A 107 -14.91 20.82 15.95
N ILE A 108 -15.84 21.70 16.34
CA ILE A 108 -17.08 22.02 15.58
C ILE A 108 -16.81 22.65 14.20
N ASN A 109 -15.62 23.23 13.97
CA ASN A 109 -15.29 24.02 12.78
C ASN A 109 -14.14 23.47 11.93
N LYS A 110 -13.70 22.21 12.11
CA LYS A 110 -12.55 21.67 11.35
C LYS A 110 -13.01 20.87 10.13
N GLN A 111 -12.35 21.12 9.01
CA GLN A 111 -12.50 20.37 7.76
C GLN A 111 -12.30 18.87 8.02
N GLU A 112 -13.31 18.09 7.65
CA GLU A 112 -13.24 16.63 7.55
C GLU A 112 -12.29 16.26 6.39
N ASN A 113 -11.57 15.13 6.49
CA ASN A 113 -10.68 14.57 5.45
C ASN A 113 -9.27 15.17 5.28
N MET A 114 -8.67 15.74 6.33
CA MET A 114 -7.25 16.15 6.29
C MET A 114 -6.31 15.09 6.89
N LEU A 115 -5.28 14.73 6.13
CA LEU A 115 -4.13 13.97 6.64
C LEU A 115 -3.42 14.77 7.73
N LYS A 116 -3.44 14.25 8.97
CA LYS A 116 -2.73 14.86 10.10
C LYS A 116 -1.55 13.98 10.49
N GLN A 117 -0.38 14.59 10.57
CA GLN A 117 0.81 13.96 11.16
C GLN A 117 0.80 14.21 12.66
N LEU A 118 0.88 13.15 13.46
CA LEU A 118 1.33 13.29 14.83
C LEU A 118 2.86 13.28 14.82
N LYS A 119 3.46 14.43 15.08
CA LYS A 119 4.89 14.49 15.41
C LYS A 119 5.04 14.06 16.85
N LYS A 120 5.59 12.87 17.07
CA LYS A 120 5.85 12.43 18.44
C LYS A 120 7.06 13.20 18.99
N VAL A 121 6.84 13.95 20.06
CA VAL A 121 7.90 14.73 20.71
C VAL A 121 8.81 13.82 21.54
N CYS A 122 8.25 12.83 22.25
CA CYS A 122 8.99 11.87 23.09
C CYS A 122 8.28 10.50 23.15
N LYS A 123 9.02 9.39 23.26
CA LYS A 123 8.46 8.06 23.56
C LYS A 123 8.03 7.97 25.04
N PRO A 124 6.74 7.76 25.36
CA PRO A 124 6.31 7.62 26.75
C PRO A 124 6.84 6.30 27.33
N LYS A 125 7.26 6.32 28.61
CA LYS A 125 7.90 5.18 29.29
C LYS A 125 7.04 3.91 29.35
N ILE A 126 5.73 4.08 29.28
CA ILE A 126 4.74 2.98 29.32
C ILE A 126 4.62 2.22 28.00
N LEU A 127 5.25 2.70 26.93
CA LEU A 127 5.04 2.20 25.58
C LEU A 127 6.20 1.29 25.14
N TYR A 128 5.97 -0.01 25.28
CA TYR A 128 6.88 -1.07 24.87
C TYR A 128 6.59 -1.45 23.41
N THR A 129 7.29 -0.81 22.48
CA THR A 129 7.24 -1.16 21.07
C THR A 129 8.59 -0.91 20.42
N ASP A 130 8.97 -1.78 19.49
CA ASP A 130 10.17 -1.63 18.66
C ASP A 130 9.90 -0.75 17.44
N TYR A 131 8.64 -0.33 17.22
CA TYR A 131 8.28 0.60 16.16
C TYR A 131 8.65 2.05 16.52
N PRO A 132 9.38 2.78 15.65
CA PRO A 132 9.57 4.21 15.80
C PRO A 132 8.24 4.91 15.54
N LEU A 133 7.70 5.55 16.57
CA LEU A 133 6.37 6.18 16.56
C LEU A 133 6.43 7.67 16.19
N GLU A 134 7.58 8.12 15.69
CA GLU A 134 7.85 9.51 15.32
C GLU A 134 7.02 9.97 14.11
N ASP A 135 6.48 9.02 13.34
CA ASP A 135 5.82 9.28 12.06
C ASP A 135 4.48 8.55 11.91
N ILE A 136 3.54 8.83 12.80
CA ILE A 136 2.19 8.27 12.71
C ILE A 136 1.27 9.22 11.92
N LEU A 137 0.62 8.67 10.90
CA LEU A 137 -0.34 9.30 10.00
C LEU A 137 -1.76 8.98 10.45
N ILE A 138 -2.51 10.03 10.76
CA ILE A 138 -3.94 9.96 11.02
C ILE A 138 -4.65 10.15 9.67
N TYR A 139 -5.35 9.11 9.23
CA TYR A 139 -6.27 9.14 8.10
C TYR A 139 -7.70 9.21 8.66
N GLN A 140 -8.45 10.26 8.31
CA GLN A 140 -9.90 10.36 8.48
C GLN A 140 -10.51 10.63 7.12
#